data_AF-A0A183ACT2-F1
#
_entry.id   AF-A0A183ACT2-F1
#
_cell.length_a   1.000
_cell.length_b   1.000
_cell.length_c   1.000
_cell.angle_alpha   90.00
_cell.angle_beta   90.00
_cell.angle_gamma   90.00
#
_symmetry.space_group_name_H-M   'P 1'
#
loop_
_entity.id
_entity.type
_entity.pdbx_description
1 polymer ?
#
loop_
_entity_poly.entity_id
_entity_poly.type
_entity_poly.pdbx_seq_one_letter_code
_entity_poly.pdbx_strand_id
1 'polypeptide(L)'
;MRLSLFFLILLATYASQICANRSKHWAVLVAGSNGWDNYRHQSDVAHAYQLVRKNGIPPQNIITMMYDDIARHPNNPFRGKLFQDYTHQDVYAGINIDYRGAEVTVSNFLRILKGDAALKAAGKKVLES
;
A
#
# COMPACT_ATOMS: atom_id res chain seq x y z
N MET A 1 -40.10 -5.22 23.39
CA MET A 1 -38.82 -4.48 23.38
C MET A 1 -37.59 -5.31 23.74
N ARG A 2 -37.62 -6.24 24.73
CA ARG A 2 -36.42 -7.00 25.15
C ARG A 2 -35.90 -8.01 24.11
N LEU A 3 -36.78 -8.67 23.35
CA LEU A 3 -36.36 -9.67 22.33
C LEU A 3 -35.68 -9.03 21.10
N SER A 4 -36.13 -7.85 20.69
CA SER A 4 -35.54 -7.08 19.58
C SER A 4 -34.14 -6.56 19.92
N LEU A 5 -33.90 -6.19 21.18
CA LEU A 5 -32.58 -5.71 21.62
C LEU A 5 -31.54 -6.85 21.65
N PHE A 6 -31.94 -8.07 22.05
CA PHE A 6 -31.09 -9.26 21.98
C PHE A 6 -30.69 -9.61 20.55
N PHE A 7 -31.63 -9.49 19.60
CA PHE A 7 -31.36 -9.76 18.18
C PHE A 7 -30.38 -8.73 17.57
N LEU A 8 -30.51 -7.46 17.96
CA LEU A 8 -29.59 -6.39 17.54
C LEU A 8 -28.17 -6.58 18.10
N ILE A 9 -28.06 -6.98 19.37
CA ILE A 9 -26.76 -7.28 20.00
C ILE A 9 -26.11 -8.49 19.32
N LEU A 10 -26.88 -9.55 19.04
CA LEU A 10 -26.40 -10.74 18.33
C LEU A 10 -25.91 -10.42 16.91
N LEU A 11 -26.64 -9.55 16.18
CA LEU A 11 -26.23 -9.09 14.85
C LEU A 11 -24.94 -8.25 14.90
N ALA A 12 -24.83 -7.35 15.88
CA ALA A 12 -23.65 -6.50 16.05
C ALA A 12 -22.39 -7.30 16.44
N THR A 13 -22.53 -8.31 17.30
CA THR A 13 -21.41 -9.19 17.66
C THR A 13 -21.00 -10.09 16.50
N TYR A 14 -21.96 -10.63 15.74
CA TYR A 14 -21.67 -11.38 14.50
C TYR A 14 -20.96 -10.52 13.45
N ALA A 15 -21.43 -9.28 13.22
CA ALA A 15 -20.78 -8.36 12.29
C ALA A 15 -19.36 -8.00 12.75
N SER A 16 -19.15 -7.82 14.05
CA SER A 16 -17.84 -7.55 14.63
C SER A 16 -16.89 -8.76 14.50
N GLN A 17 -17.39 -9.98 14.70
CA GLN A 17 -16.62 -11.22 14.49
C GLN A 17 -16.29 -11.45 13.01
N ILE A 18 -17.20 -11.14 12.08
CA ILE A 18 -16.90 -11.20 10.63
C ILE A 18 -15.84 -10.15 10.24
N CYS A 19 -15.89 -8.95 10.83
CA CYS A 19 -14.84 -7.93 10.64
C CYS A 19 -13.50 -8.35 11.25
N ALA A 20 -13.51 -8.98 12.43
CA ALA A 20 -12.30 -9.46 13.10
C ALA A 20 -11.70 -10.71 12.43
N ASN A 21 -12.53 -11.55 11.81
CA ASN A 21 -12.13 -12.81 11.16
C ASN A 21 -11.88 -12.68 9.65
N ARG A 22 -11.97 -11.47 9.08
CA ARG A 22 -11.25 -11.19 7.84
C ARG A 22 -9.77 -11.25 8.18
N SER A 23 -9.11 -12.34 7.81
CA SER A 23 -7.65 -12.41 7.71
C SER A 23 -7.15 -11.08 7.15
N LYS A 24 -6.36 -10.34 7.94
CA LYS A 24 -5.85 -9.04 7.54
C LYS A 24 -4.77 -9.28 6.50
N HIS A 25 -5.17 -9.44 5.23
CA HIS A 25 -4.20 -9.51 4.14
C HIS A 25 -3.36 -8.23 4.15
N TRP A 26 -2.05 -8.41 4.14
CA TRP A 26 -1.06 -7.34 4.05
C TRP A 26 -0.32 -7.44 2.73
N ALA A 27 0.14 -6.31 2.22
CA ALA A 27 1.01 -6.25 1.06
C ALA A 27 2.21 -5.34 1.36
N VAL A 28 3.41 -5.78 0.98
CA VAL A 28 4.62 -4.96 0.94
C VAL A 28 5.05 -4.89 -0.52
N LEU A 29 4.96 -3.70 -1.12
CA LEU A 29 5.23 -3.46 -2.54
C LEU A 29 6.52 -2.65 -2.66
N VAL A 30 7.49 -3.13 -3.44
CA VAL A 30 8.85 -2.55 -3.47
C VAL A 30 9.36 -2.41 -4.89
N ALA A 31 9.74 -1.18 -5.27
CA ALA A 31 10.51 -0.91 -6.48
C ALA A 31 11.99 -0.73 -6.09
N GLY A 32 12.83 -1.69 -6.43
CA GLY A 32 14.25 -1.73 -6.03
C GLY A 32 15.21 -0.88 -6.87
N SER A 33 14.70 0.03 -7.71
CA SER A 33 15.52 0.87 -8.60
C SER A 33 14.88 2.24 -8.85
N ASN A 34 15.69 3.14 -9.38
CA ASN A 34 15.36 4.53 -9.67
C ASN A 34 15.92 4.96 -11.03
N GLY A 35 15.64 6.20 -11.43
CA GLY A 35 16.04 6.76 -12.72
C GLY A 35 15.08 6.40 -13.86
N TRP A 36 15.02 7.28 -14.86
CA TRP A 36 14.07 7.19 -15.98
C TRP A 36 14.11 5.86 -16.72
N ASP A 37 15.30 5.31 -16.95
CA ASP A 37 15.46 4.02 -17.65
C ASP A 37 14.86 2.83 -16.87
N ASN A 38 14.56 3.02 -15.59
CA ASN A 38 13.91 2.06 -14.71
C ASN A 38 12.43 2.39 -14.41
N TYR A 39 11.81 3.25 -15.23
CA TYR A 39 10.38 3.61 -15.17
C TYR A 39 9.48 2.43 -14.80
N ARG A 40 9.69 1.31 -15.50
CA ARG A 40 8.89 0.08 -15.41
C ARG A 40 8.70 -0.41 -13.97
N HIS A 41 9.72 -0.38 -13.13
CA HIS A 41 9.64 -0.97 -11.79
C HIS A 41 8.74 -0.16 -10.84
N GLN A 42 8.76 1.17 -10.94
CA GLN A 42 7.85 2.01 -10.15
C GLN A 42 6.44 2.00 -10.73
N SER A 43 6.31 1.88 -12.05
CA SER A 43 5.02 1.70 -12.70
C SER A 43 4.36 0.37 -12.32
N ASP A 44 5.14 -0.72 -12.24
CA ASP A 44 4.68 -2.03 -11.79
C ASP A 44 4.19 -2.00 -10.35
N VAL A 45 4.93 -1.34 -9.44
CA VAL A 45 4.50 -1.15 -8.05
C VAL A 45 3.24 -0.30 -7.95
N ALA A 46 3.16 0.77 -8.74
CA ALA A 46 1.98 1.62 -8.81
C ALA A 46 0.75 0.83 -9.27
N HIS A 47 0.89 0.03 -10.32
CA HIS A 47 -0.17 -0.84 -10.80
C HIS A 47 -0.55 -1.90 -9.75
N ALA A 48 0.42 -2.54 -9.11
CA ALA A 48 0.18 -3.50 -8.03
C ALA A 48 -0.61 -2.86 -6.87
N TYR A 49 -0.30 -1.62 -6.49
CA TYR A 49 -1.06 -0.86 -5.49
C TYR A 49 -2.53 -0.73 -5.89
N GLN A 50 -2.81 -0.29 -7.13
CA GLN A 50 -4.19 -0.18 -7.62
C GLN A 50 -4.90 -1.54 -7.60
N LEU A 51 -4.22 -2.62 -7.99
CA LEU A 51 -4.79 -3.96 -8.00
C LEU A 51 -5.15 -4.44 -6.60
N VAL A 52 -4.25 -4.33 -5.63
CA VAL A 52 -4.55 -4.78 -4.25
C VAL A 52 -5.65 -3.93 -3.60
N ARG A 53 -5.70 -2.62 -3.91
CA ARG A 53 -6.78 -1.73 -3.47
C ARG A 53 -8.12 -2.13 -4.06
N LYS A 54 -8.16 -2.41 -5.37
CA LYS A 54 -9.37 -2.86 -6.08
C LYS A 54 -9.91 -4.19 -5.53
N ASN A 55 -9.01 -5.05 -5.02
CA ASN A 55 -9.36 -6.33 -4.40
C ASN A 55 -9.61 -6.26 -2.88
N GLY A 56 -9.76 -5.05 -2.32
CA GLY A 56 -10.26 -4.87 -0.96
C GLY A 56 -9.19 -4.86 0.14
N ILE A 57 -7.89 -4.85 -0.19
CA ILE A 57 -6.85 -4.61 0.82
C ILE A 57 -6.87 -3.11 1.16
N PRO A 58 -7.08 -2.73 2.44
CA PRO A 58 -7.20 -1.34 2.80
C PRO A 58 -5.82 -0.65 2.84
N PRO A 59 -5.73 0.68 2.63
CA PRO A 59 -4.45 1.38 2.51
C PRO A 59 -3.55 1.29 3.74
N GLN A 60 -4.12 1.12 4.94
CA GLN A 60 -3.36 0.89 6.16
C GLN A 60 -2.62 -0.46 6.18
N ASN A 61 -3.06 -1.43 5.37
CA ASN A 61 -2.46 -2.77 5.24
C ASN A 61 -1.49 -2.88 4.05
N ILE A 62 -1.21 -1.79 3.35
CA ILE A 62 -0.30 -1.76 2.21
C ILE A 62 0.88 -0.89 2.57
N ILE A 63 2.08 -1.42 2.43
CA ILE A 63 3.35 -0.74 2.65
C ILE A 63 4.02 -0.57 1.29
N THR A 64 4.19 0.66 0.83
CA THR A 64 4.78 0.95 -0.48
C THR A 64 6.16 1.56 -0.32
N MET A 65 7.16 0.95 -0.95
CA MET A 65 8.53 1.45 -1.04
C MET A 65 8.87 1.73 -2.51
N MET A 66 9.06 2.99 -2.88
CA MET A 66 9.53 3.34 -4.22
C MET A 66 10.25 4.69 -4.21
N TYR A 67 11.20 4.87 -5.13
CA TYR A 67 12.06 6.06 -5.10
C TYR A 67 11.27 7.36 -5.36
N ASP A 68 10.19 7.28 -6.14
CA ASP A 68 9.26 8.37 -6.48
C ASP A 68 9.88 9.50 -7.33
N ASP A 69 10.81 9.14 -8.21
CA ASP A 69 11.48 10.06 -9.13
C ASP A 69 10.91 10.04 -10.55
N ILE A 70 9.99 9.13 -10.86
CA ILE A 70 9.49 8.92 -12.24
C ILE A 70 8.33 9.86 -12.60
N ALA A 71 7.33 10.02 -11.74
CA ALA A 71 6.13 10.79 -12.07
C ALA A 71 6.45 12.26 -12.40
N ARG A 72 7.46 12.84 -11.74
CA ARG A 72 7.89 14.24 -11.94
C ARG A 72 9.18 14.38 -12.75
N HIS A 73 9.73 13.27 -13.25
CA HIS A 73 10.98 13.26 -14.00
C HIS A 73 10.93 14.26 -15.19
N PRO A 74 12.01 14.99 -15.51
CA PRO A 74 12.03 15.90 -16.67
C PRO A 74 11.68 15.23 -17.99
N ASN A 75 12.06 13.95 -18.16
CA ASN A 75 11.76 13.15 -19.36
C ASN A 75 10.33 12.62 -19.40
N ASN A 76 9.52 12.78 -18.35
CA ASN A 76 8.14 12.32 -18.35
C ASN A 76 7.24 13.31 -19.12
N PRO A 77 6.73 12.96 -20.31
CA PRO A 77 5.85 13.85 -21.06
C PRO A 77 4.50 14.05 -20.37
N PHE A 78 4.10 13.14 -19.47
CA PHE A 78 2.87 13.19 -18.70
C PHE A 78 3.17 13.41 -17.21
N ARG A 79 3.60 14.64 -16.88
CA ARG A 79 4.03 14.98 -15.51
C ARG A 79 2.93 14.67 -14.49
N GLY A 80 3.33 13.99 -13.42
CA GLY A 80 2.47 13.58 -12.32
C GLY A 80 1.70 12.29 -12.56
N LYS A 81 1.97 11.57 -13.67
CA LYS A 81 1.29 10.31 -14.01
C LYS A 81 2.28 9.18 -14.28
N LEU A 82 1.83 7.94 -14.04
CA LEU A 82 2.53 6.72 -14.45
C LEU A 82 1.58 5.80 -15.22
N PHE A 83 2.11 5.05 -16.19
CA PHE A 83 1.35 4.11 -17.00
C PHE A 83 2.09 2.77 -17.06
N GLN A 84 1.39 1.66 -16.83
CA GLN A 84 1.99 0.33 -16.85
C GLN A 84 1.67 -0.45 -18.12
N ASP A 85 0.60 -0.05 -18.83
CA ASP A 85 0.16 -0.68 -20.08
C ASP A 85 -0.17 0.37 -21.18
N TYR A 86 -0.57 -0.13 -22.34
CA TYR A 86 -0.93 0.68 -23.51
C TYR A 86 -2.35 1.29 -23.42
N THR A 87 -3.13 0.99 -22.39
CA THR A 87 -4.43 1.62 -22.17
C THR A 87 -4.29 3.04 -21.63
N HIS A 88 -3.08 3.42 -21.21
CA HIS A 88 -2.75 4.75 -20.67
C HIS A 88 -3.63 5.13 -19.47
N GLN A 89 -4.03 4.15 -18.65
CA GLN A 89 -4.62 4.42 -17.34
C GLN A 89 -3.55 4.89 -16.36
N ASP A 90 -3.76 6.06 -15.75
CA ASP A 90 -2.85 6.56 -14.71
C ASP A 90 -2.90 5.66 -13.47
N VAL A 91 -1.77 5.00 -13.18
CA VAL A 91 -1.62 4.13 -12.02
C VAL A 91 -1.00 4.84 -10.82
N TYR A 92 -0.49 6.06 -10.98
CA TYR A 92 0.18 6.83 -9.91
C TYR A 92 -0.80 7.50 -8.94
N ALA A 93 -1.97 7.91 -9.45
CA ALA A 93 -2.96 8.63 -8.67
C ALA A 93 -3.38 7.87 -7.39
N GLY A 94 -3.31 8.55 -6.24
CA GLY A 94 -3.81 8.05 -4.97
C GLY A 94 -2.93 7.01 -4.27
N ILE A 95 -1.70 6.77 -4.75
CA ILE A 95 -0.75 5.90 -4.04
C ILE A 95 -0.26 6.58 -2.76
N ASN A 96 -0.27 5.82 -1.66
CA ASN A 96 0.44 6.18 -0.44
C ASN A 96 1.84 5.56 -0.47
N ILE A 97 2.87 6.40 -0.59
CA ILE A 97 4.29 5.99 -0.60
C ILE A 97 4.84 6.13 0.82
N ASP A 98 5.06 5.01 1.50
CA ASP A 98 5.46 4.99 2.91
C ASP A 98 6.97 5.20 3.10
N TYR A 99 7.78 4.71 2.15
CA TYR A 99 9.22 4.86 2.11
C TYR A 99 9.64 5.37 0.74
N ARG A 100 10.26 6.55 0.72
CA ARG A 100 10.60 7.27 -0.51
C ARG A 100 12.09 7.53 -0.63
N GLY A 101 12.61 7.56 -1.87
CA GLY A 101 13.98 7.97 -2.15
C GLY A 101 15.01 7.17 -1.34
N ALA A 102 15.80 7.88 -0.54
CA ALA A 102 16.84 7.31 0.32
C ALA A 102 16.33 6.33 1.39
N GLU A 103 15.03 6.30 1.68
CA GLU A 103 14.45 5.35 2.62
C GLU A 103 14.23 3.96 2.01
N VAL A 104 14.33 3.82 0.68
CA VAL A 104 14.23 2.54 -0.03
C VAL A 104 15.56 1.79 0.10
N THR A 105 15.75 1.16 1.26
CA THR A 105 16.97 0.42 1.59
C THR A 105 16.67 -1.02 1.98
N VAL A 106 17.65 -1.90 1.83
CA VAL A 106 17.58 -3.30 2.31
C VAL A 106 17.28 -3.36 3.81
N SER A 107 17.89 -2.48 4.59
CA SER A 107 17.69 -2.42 6.04
C SER A 107 16.24 -2.09 6.39
N ASN A 108 15.65 -1.05 5.79
CA ASN A 108 14.25 -0.71 6.02
C ASN A 108 13.33 -1.82 5.53
N PHE A 109 13.58 -2.41 4.35
CA PHE A 109 12.79 -3.54 3.85
C PHE A 109 12.72 -4.69 4.86
N LEU A 110 13.87 -5.13 5.37
CA LEU A 110 13.92 -6.21 6.36
C LEU A 110 13.25 -5.83 7.68
N ARG A 111 13.39 -4.57 8.13
CA ARG A 111 12.77 -4.07 9.36
C ARG A 111 11.24 -3.96 9.23
N ILE A 112 10.75 -3.55 8.07
CA ILE A 112 9.31 -3.53 7.73
C ILE A 112 8.73 -4.92 7.86
N LEU A 113 9.36 -5.93 7.24
CA LEU A 113 8.91 -7.32 7.29
C LEU A 113 8.90 -7.89 8.71
N LYS A 114 9.80 -7.40 9.57
CA LYS A 114 9.90 -7.83 10.98
C LYS A 114 8.97 -7.07 11.93
N GLY A 115 8.20 -6.09 11.45
CA GLY A 115 7.35 -5.28 12.34
C GLY A 115 8.17 -4.43 13.33
N ASP A 116 9.27 -3.83 12.88
CA ASP A 116 10.23 -3.13 13.75
C ASP A 116 9.58 -2.03 14.62
N ALA A 117 9.71 -2.18 15.93
CA ALA A 117 9.09 -1.30 16.91
C ALA A 117 9.65 0.13 16.89
N ALA A 118 10.92 0.32 16.52
CA ALA A 118 11.53 1.64 16.45
C ALA A 118 11.04 2.42 15.22
N LEU A 119 10.88 1.76 14.07
CA LEU A 119 10.21 2.36 12.90
C LEU A 119 8.77 2.76 13.24
N LYS A 120 8.03 1.86 13.92
CA LYS A 120 6.66 2.16 14.36
C LYS A 120 6.61 3.35 15.33
N ALA A 121 7.51 3.41 16.30
CA ALA A 121 7.62 4.54 17.23
C ALA A 121 7.97 5.86 16.53
N ALA A 122 8.72 5.79 15.42
CA ALA A 122 9.01 6.92 14.54
C ALA A 122 7.83 7.28 13.59
N GLY A 123 6.66 6.66 13.75
CA GLY A 123 5.47 6.90 12.92
C GLY A 123 5.55 6.27 11.53
N LYS A 124 6.50 5.37 11.28
CA LYS A 124 6.62 4.65 10.01
C LYS A 124 5.74 3.40 10.00
N LYS A 125 5.15 3.11 8.85
CA LYS A 125 4.34 1.90 8.65
C LYS A 125 5.24 0.67 8.56
N VAL A 126 4.93 -0.36 9.33
CA VAL A 126 5.59 -1.67 9.32
C VAL A 126 4.53 -2.77 9.23
N LEU A 127 4.95 -4.00 8.96
CA LEU A 127 4.02 -5.13 8.89
C LEU A 127 3.47 -5.43 10.28
N GLU A 128 2.14 -5.53 10.41
CA GLU A 128 1.43 -5.92 11.64
C GLU A 128 0.49 -7.10 11.36
N SER A 129 1.04 -8.15 10.75
CA SER A 129 0.35 -9.41 10.44
C SER A 129 0.31 -10.36 11.61
#